data_AF-A0A1G5FX00-F1
#
_entry.id   AF-A0A1G5FX00-F1
#
_cell.length_a   1.000
_cell.length_b   1.000
_cell.length_c   1.000
_cell.angle_alpha   90.00
_cell.angle_beta   90.00
_cell.angle_gamma   90.00
#
_symmetry.space_group_name_H-M   'P 1'
#
loop_
_entity.id
_entity.type
_entity.pdbx_description
1 polymer ?
#
loop_
_entity_poly.entity_id
_entity_poly.type
_entity_poly.pdbx_seq_one_letter_code
_entity_poly.pdbx_strand_id
1 'polypeptide(L)'
;MIRLDQIETAEHALPVGFDCDKGSEFLDCQFLRYFIPHVTPNQQPSFVLSTGLRNPSTAVEGHRKDILDVTLNTCRERLAAADFLYVRQAAYMEKRMLKVLCWIVACLPVLSWAAGERIDVALFSRGDLSGWQAKAFTGKTRYSLENTDGRSVMRADSSGAASGLYREVSIDLGRTPVLNWTWKVGNVLAGADERTRAGDDYPARIYVVFSGGLLFWRTRAINYVWSGKQPAGSSWPNAYTGNAGMIAVESGSGRVGQWVSEQRDVRADYQRLFGEEPGRVDAVAIMTDSDNTGATATAWYGDIWFTAK
;
A
#
# COMPACT_ATOMS: atom_id res chain seq x y z
N MET A 1 41.53 7.54 -24.87
CA MET A 1 40.66 6.68 -25.68
C MET A 1 39.24 6.92 -25.17
N ILE A 2 38.58 7.97 -25.68
CA ILE A 2 37.54 7.94 -26.74
C ILE A 2 36.23 7.34 -26.25
N ARG A 3 35.16 8.16 -26.24
CA ARG A 3 33.75 7.73 -26.19
C ARG A 3 33.39 7.05 -27.51
N LEU A 4 32.52 6.04 -27.46
CA LEU A 4 31.85 5.47 -28.63
C LEU A 4 30.37 5.21 -28.32
N ASP A 5 29.61 6.18 -28.74
CA ASP A 5 28.30 6.13 -29.39
C ASP A 5 28.24 5.13 -30.57
N GLN A 6 27.01 4.71 -30.89
CA GLN A 6 26.54 4.01 -32.12
C GLN A 6 26.86 2.51 -32.29
N ILE A 7 25.83 1.66 -32.16
CA ILE A 7 25.59 0.55 -33.09
C ILE A 7 24.10 0.58 -33.48
N GLU A 8 23.91 0.92 -34.75
CA GLU A 8 22.70 0.87 -35.54
C GLU A 8 22.51 -0.52 -36.19
N THR A 9 21.25 -0.81 -36.50
CA THR A 9 20.75 -1.58 -37.68
C THR A 9 20.87 -3.12 -37.78
N ALA A 10 19.71 -3.75 -37.95
CA ALA A 10 19.30 -4.60 -39.09
C ALA A 10 18.04 -5.39 -38.65
N GLU A 11 16.80 -5.04 -39.01
CA GLU A 11 16.14 -5.15 -40.32
C GLU A 11 15.84 -6.60 -40.77
N HIS A 12 14.64 -6.76 -41.34
CA HIS A 12 14.09 -7.86 -42.14
C HIS A 12 13.14 -8.89 -41.50
N ALA A 13 11.89 -8.73 -41.95
CA ALA A 13 10.72 -9.59 -41.85
C ALA A 13 10.92 -10.97 -42.50
N LEU A 14 9.99 -11.91 -42.21
CA LEU A 14 9.32 -12.83 -43.14
C LEU A 14 8.34 -13.77 -42.36
N PRO A 15 7.38 -14.46 -43.02
CA PRO A 15 5.95 -14.40 -42.66
C PRO A 15 5.25 -15.78 -42.52
N VAL A 16 3.91 -15.74 -42.58
CA VAL A 16 2.94 -16.75 -43.06
C VAL A 16 2.34 -17.70 -42.00
N GLY A 17 1.00 -17.65 -41.91
CA GLY A 17 0.17 -18.59 -41.16
C GLY A 17 -0.21 -19.84 -41.96
N PHE A 18 -0.74 -20.85 -41.26
CA PHE A 18 -1.39 -22.00 -41.87
C PHE A 18 -2.62 -22.41 -41.08
N ASP A 19 -3.73 -22.48 -41.80
CA ASP A 19 -5.02 -23.08 -41.48
C ASP A 19 -5.09 -24.42 -42.23
N CYS A 20 -5.68 -25.47 -41.64
CA CYS A 20 -6.07 -26.68 -42.37
C CYS A 20 -7.11 -27.49 -41.58
N ASP A 21 -8.32 -27.48 -42.14
CA ASP A 21 -9.45 -28.37 -41.88
C ASP A 21 -9.34 -29.62 -42.81
N LYS A 22 -9.84 -30.79 -42.35
CA LYS A 22 -10.08 -32.08 -43.05
C LYS A 22 -8.95 -33.12 -43.26
N GLY A 23 -9.03 -34.22 -42.49
CA GLY A 23 -9.35 -35.59 -42.99
C GLY A 23 -8.24 -36.56 -43.45
N SER A 24 -8.03 -37.65 -42.66
CA SER A 24 -7.51 -39.01 -42.99
C SER A 24 -6.12 -39.13 -43.67
N GLU A 25 -5.16 -39.99 -43.31
CA GLU A 25 -5.13 -41.30 -42.64
C GLU A 25 -3.65 -41.69 -42.38
N PHE A 26 -3.40 -42.65 -41.47
CA PHE A 26 -2.15 -43.38 -41.18
C PHE A 26 -1.03 -42.75 -40.32
N LEU A 27 -0.97 -43.23 -39.07
CA LEU A 27 0.14 -43.14 -38.13
C LEU A 27 1.29 -44.08 -38.52
N ASP A 28 2.52 -43.58 -38.47
CA ASP A 28 3.73 -44.39 -38.31
C ASP A 28 4.31 -44.17 -36.89
N CYS A 29 4.64 -45.28 -36.25
CA CYS A 29 4.98 -45.40 -34.84
C CYS A 29 6.49 -45.35 -34.62
N GLN A 30 7.04 -44.21 -34.20
CA GLN A 30 8.35 -44.20 -33.51
C GLN A 30 8.48 -43.03 -32.54
N PHE A 31 7.89 -43.12 -31.34
CA PHE A 31 8.41 -42.42 -30.15
C PHE A 31 7.82 -43.10 -28.92
N LEU A 32 8.67 -43.79 -28.13
CA LEU A 32 8.56 -43.99 -26.68
C LEU A 32 9.60 -45.05 -26.25
N ARG A 33 10.85 -44.60 -26.11
CA ARG A 33 11.78 -45.18 -25.14
C ARG A 33 11.87 -44.19 -23.97
N TYR A 34 12.10 -44.75 -22.79
CA TYR A 34 12.22 -44.11 -21.47
C TYR A 34 10.89 -43.92 -20.74
N PHE A 35 10.48 -44.93 -19.98
CA PHE A 35 10.67 -44.99 -18.51
C PHE A 35 10.16 -46.37 -18.01
N ILE A 36 11.08 -47.25 -17.61
CA ILE A 36 10.78 -48.48 -16.85
C ILE A 36 11.27 -48.25 -15.41
N PRO A 37 10.46 -48.51 -14.37
CA PRO A 37 10.91 -48.48 -12.98
C PRO A 37 11.68 -49.75 -12.59
N HIS A 38 12.63 -49.57 -11.67
CA HIS A 38 13.49 -50.59 -11.07
C HIS A 38 12.72 -51.78 -10.45
N VAL A 39 13.19 -52.99 -10.76
CA VAL A 39 12.90 -54.24 -10.04
C VAL A 39 14.15 -54.64 -9.26
N THR A 40 14.00 -54.96 -7.97
CA THR A 40 15.04 -55.60 -7.14
C THR A 40 14.95 -57.14 -7.23
N PRO A 41 16.06 -57.88 -7.10
CA PRO A 41 16.12 -59.30 -7.41
C PRO A 41 15.98 -60.18 -6.16
N ASN A 42 15.18 -61.26 -6.21
CA ASN A 42 15.51 -62.45 -5.44
C ASN A 42 14.89 -63.75 -5.97
N GLN A 43 15.74 -64.79 -5.96
CA GLN A 43 15.49 -66.24 -6.06
C GLN A 43 15.28 -66.89 -7.45
N GLN A 44 16.27 -67.75 -7.78
CA GLN A 44 16.38 -68.65 -8.93
C GLN A 44 15.46 -69.88 -8.83
N PRO A 45 15.21 -70.57 -9.97
CA PRO A 45 14.24 -71.65 -10.07
C PRO A 45 14.88 -73.04 -9.87
N SER A 46 14.08 -74.00 -9.41
CA SER A 46 14.39 -75.43 -9.50
C SER A 46 13.33 -76.10 -10.39
N PHE A 47 13.70 -76.45 -11.63
CA PHE A 47 12.94 -77.34 -12.49
C PHE A 47 13.81 -78.53 -12.86
N VAL A 48 13.36 -79.72 -12.45
CA VAL A 48 13.97 -81.02 -12.74
C VAL A 48 13.44 -81.50 -14.10
N LEU A 49 14.35 -81.79 -15.02
CA LEU A 49 14.08 -82.48 -16.28
C LEU A 49 14.05 -83.99 -16.02
N SER A 50 12.95 -84.66 -16.36
CA SER A 50 12.93 -86.11 -16.58
C SER A 50 12.59 -86.41 -18.03
N THR A 51 13.52 -87.12 -18.68
CA THR A 51 13.47 -87.61 -20.06
C THR A 51 12.47 -88.75 -20.24
N GLY A 52 11.77 -88.76 -21.38
CA GLY A 52 10.99 -89.90 -21.86
C GLY A 52 10.77 -89.83 -23.38
N LEU A 53 11.51 -90.64 -24.13
CA LEU A 53 11.52 -90.75 -25.59
C LEU A 53 10.21 -91.29 -26.18
N ARG A 54 9.74 -90.70 -27.30
CA ARG A 54 9.40 -91.38 -28.58
C ARG A 54 8.89 -90.37 -29.63
N ASN A 55 9.45 -90.44 -30.83
CA ASN A 55 9.03 -89.79 -32.08
C ASN A 55 7.93 -90.64 -32.77
N PRO A 56 7.25 -90.26 -33.88
CA PRO A 56 7.39 -89.05 -34.72
C PRO A 56 6.07 -88.42 -35.28
N SER A 57 6.22 -87.23 -35.88
CA SER A 57 5.43 -86.65 -36.99
C SER A 57 4.00 -86.15 -36.73
N THR A 58 3.68 -85.06 -37.45
CA THR A 58 2.38 -84.35 -37.55
C THR A 58 1.90 -83.61 -36.30
N ALA A 59 2.29 -82.34 -36.14
CA ALA A 59 1.49 -81.25 -35.57
C ALA A 59 2.41 -80.08 -35.16
N VAL A 60 2.90 -79.26 -36.10
CA VAL A 60 3.63 -78.03 -35.73
C VAL A 60 3.03 -76.77 -36.35
N GLU A 61 2.21 -76.87 -37.40
CA GLU A 61 1.60 -75.69 -38.03
C GLU A 61 0.31 -75.20 -37.34
N GLY A 62 -0.47 -76.08 -36.69
CA GLY A 62 -1.76 -75.72 -36.08
C GLY A 62 -1.67 -75.08 -34.70
N HIS A 63 -0.79 -75.58 -33.83
CA HIS A 63 -0.67 -75.12 -32.43
C HIS A 63 -0.01 -73.75 -32.27
N ARG A 64 0.72 -73.26 -33.29
CA ARG A 64 1.40 -71.96 -33.21
C ARG A 64 0.43 -70.80 -33.41
N LYS A 65 -0.63 -70.99 -34.19
CA LYS A 65 -1.66 -69.97 -34.47
C LYS A 65 -2.60 -69.76 -33.28
N ASP A 66 -3.05 -70.87 -32.68
CA ASP A 66 -3.96 -70.82 -31.53
C ASP A 66 -3.32 -70.17 -30.28
N ILE A 67 -2.03 -70.42 -30.04
CA ILE A 67 -1.30 -69.80 -28.92
C ILE A 67 -1.06 -68.30 -29.16
N LEU A 68 -0.79 -67.89 -30.41
CA LEU A 68 -0.62 -66.48 -30.77
C LEU A 68 -1.94 -65.70 -30.67
N ASP A 69 -3.05 -66.27 -31.12
CA ASP A 69 -4.37 -65.64 -31.06
C ASP A 69 -4.89 -65.53 -29.61
N VAL A 70 -4.69 -66.55 -28.78
CA VAL A 70 -5.04 -66.46 -27.34
C VAL A 70 -4.17 -65.41 -26.64
N THR A 71 -2.87 -65.34 -26.93
CA THR A 71 -1.97 -64.36 -26.31
C THR A 71 -2.29 -62.92 -26.75
N LEU A 72 -2.63 -62.71 -28.02
CA LEU A 72 -3.00 -61.40 -28.56
C LEU A 72 -4.36 -60.91 -28.05
N ASN A 73 -5.36 -61.79 -27.96
CA ASN A 73 -6.67 -61.43 -27.39
C ASN A 73 -6.56 -61.10 -25.90
N THR A 74 -5.77 -61.87 -25.14
CA THR A 74 -5.55 -61.57 -23.71
C THR A 74 -4.80 -60.25 -23.51
N CYS A 75 -3.84 -59.92 -24.40
CA CYS A 75 -3.18 -58.61 -24.40
C CYS A 75 -4.13 -57.47 -24.78
N ARG A 76 -4.99 -57.67 -25.78
CA ARG A 76 -5.98 -56.66 -26.24
C ARG A 76 -7.03 -56.36 -25.16
N GLU A 77 -7.53 -57.37 -24.47
CA GLU A 77 -8.46 -57.21 -23.34
C GLU A 77 -7.79 -56.51 -22.15
N ARG A 78 -6.52 -56.83 -21.86
CA ARG A 78 -5.75 -56.17 -20.80
C ARG A 78 -5.41 -54.71 -21.13
N LEU A 79 -5.10 -54.40 -22.40
CA LEU A 79 -4.89 -53.04 -22.89
C LEU A 79 -6.17 -52.22 -22.85
N ALA A 80 -7.31 -52.77 -23.31
CA ALA A 80 -8.60 -52.10 -23.23
C ALA A 80 -9.04 -51.84 -21.77
N ALA A 81 -8.77 -52.78 -20.86
CA ALA A 81 -9.01 -52.59 -19.42
C ALA A 81 -8.09 -51.52 -18.81
N ALA A 82 -6.83 -51.45 -19.25
CA ALA A 82 -5.88 -50.42 -18.81
C ALA A 82 -6.27 -49.03 -19.32
N ASP A 83 -6.67 -48.90 -20.59
CA ASP A 83 -7.16 -47.63 -21.16
C ASP A 83 -8.44 -47.15 -20.47
N PHE A 84 -9.37 -48.06 -20.14
CA PHE A 84 -10.59 -47.72 -19.43
C PHE A 84 -10.34 -47.25 -17.99
N LEU A 85 -9.34 -47.84 -17.30
CA LEU A 85 -8.93 -47.37 -15.98
C LEU A 85 -8.20 -46.02 -16.05
N TYR A 86 -7.35 -45.81 -17.06
CA TYR A 86 -6.56 -44.60 -17.22
C TYR A 86 -7.44 -43.38 -17.54
N VAL A 87 -8.39 -43.53 -18.48
CA VAL A 87 -9.35 -42.47 -18.83
C VAL A 87 -10.27 -42.12 -17.65
N ARG A 88 -10.69 -43.11 -16.86
CA ARG A 88 -11.47 -42.87 -15.64
C ARG A 88 -10.65 -42.15 -14.55
N GLN A 89 -9.38 -42.48 -14.39
CA GLN A 89 -8.49 -41.80 -13.42
C GLN A 89 -8.20 -40.35 -13.83
N ALA A 90 -7.94 -40.08 -15.11
CA ALA A 90 -7.71 -38.73 -15.62
C ALA A 90 -8.94 -37.81 -15.42
N ALA A 91 -10.14 -38.27 -15.77
CA ALA A 91 -11.38 -37.51 -15.58
C ALA A 91 -11.77 -37.31 -14.11
N TYR A 92 -11.39 -38.25 -13.23
CA TYR A 92 -11.58 -38.13 -11.79
C TYR A 92 -10.62 -37.11 -11.16
N MET A 93 -9.36 -37.08 -11.62
CA MET A 93 -8.35 -36.11 -11.18
C MET A 93 -8.71 -34.70 -11.63
N GLU A 94 -9.21 -34.51 -12.85
CA GLU A 94 -9.60 -33.20 -13.38
C GLU A 94 -10.77 -32.57 -12.61
N LYS A 95 -11.80 -33.36 -12.27
CA LYS A 95 -12.93 -32.90 -11.43
C LYS A 95 -12.54 -32.65 -9.97
N ARG A 96 -11.54 -33.37 -9.44
CA ARG A 96 -11.07 -33.21 -8.06
C ARG A 96 -10.11 -32.03 -7.94
N MET A 97 -9.25 -31.82 -8.94
CA MET A 97 -8.39 -30.64 -9.05
C MET A 97 -9.21 -29.36 -9.26
N LEU A 98 -10.26 -29.37 -10.08
CA LEU A 98 -11.14 -28.21 -10.27
C LEU A 98 -11.90 -27.85 -8.97
N LYS A 99 -12.35 -28.86 -8.20
CA LYS A 99 -12.95 -28.63 -6.88
C LYS A 99 -11.95 -28.07 -5.87
N VAL A 100 -10.73 -28.62 -5.82
CA VAL A 100 -9.68 -28.11 -4.91
C VAL A 100 -9.27 -26.68 -5.30
N LEU A 101 -9.19 -26.36 -6.59
CA LEU A 101 -8.91 -25.01 -7.08
C LEU A 101 -10.05 -24.03 -6.73
N CYS A 102 -11.32 -24.44 -6.87
CA CYS A 102 -12.47 -23.65 -6.41
C CYS A 102 -12.47 -23.43 -4.89
N TRP A 103 -12.03 -24.41 -4.10
CA TRP A 103 -11.88 -24.26 -2.65
C TRP A 103 -10.72 -23.33 -2.26
N ILE A 104 -9.60 -23.36 -3.00
CA ILE A 104 -8.47 -22.44 -2.75
C ILE A 104 -8.85 -20.99 -3.09
N VAL A 105 -9.61 -20.76 -4.17
CA VAL A 105 -10.11 -19.41 -4.51
C VAL A 105 -11.20 -18.93 -3.55
N ALA A 106 -12.08 -19.83 -3.07
CA ALA A 106 -13.12 -19.50 -2.09
C ALA A 106 -12.59 -19.30 -0.66
N CYS A 107 -11.41 -19.83 -0.34
CA CYS A 107 -10.76 -19.69 0.96
C CYS A 107 -9.56 -18.73 0.95
N LEU A 108 -9.30 -18.00 -0.14
CA LEU A 108 -8.45 -16.83 -0.06
C LEU A 108 -9.16 -15.83 0.87
N PRO A 109 -8.66 -15.56 2.08
CA PRO A 109 -9.22 -14.51 2.87
C PRO A 109 -9.03 -13.25 2.03
N VAL A 110 -10.13 -12.61 1.64
CA VAL A 110 -10.07 -11.21 1.25
C VAL A 110 -9.59 -10.51 2.51
N LEU A 111 -8.26 -10.38 2.64
CA LEU A 111 -7.64 -9.42 3.53
C LEU A 111 -8.06 -8.08 2.97
N SER A 112 -9.30 -7.68 3.29
CA SER A 112 -9.69 -6.29 3.28
C SER A 112 -8.71 -5.64 4.24
N TRP A 113 -7.65 -5.08 3.67
CA TRP A 113 -6.92 -3.99 4.29
C TRP A 113 -8.00 -2.97 4.62
N ALA A 114 -8.46 -2.99 5.87
CA ALA A 114 -9.29 -1.93 6.39
C ALA A 114 -8.38 -0.71 6.35
N ALA A 115 -8.41 0.03 5.25
CA ALA A 115 -7.80 1.34 5.17
C ALA A 115 -8.41 2.11 6.34
N GLY A 116 -7.58 2.37 7.35
CA GLY A 116 -8.02 3.08 8.55
C GLY A 116 -8.75 4.36 8.13
N GLU A 117 -9.85 4.65 8.81
CA GLU A 117 -10.67 5.82 8.49
C GLU A 117 -9.78 7.06 8.40
N ARG A 118 -9.82 7.74 7.25
CA ARG A 118 -9.01 8.92 6.94
C ARG A 118 -9.92 10.07 6.49
N ILE A 119 -9.69 11.25 7.05
CA ILE A 119 -10.40 12.47 6.68
C ILE A 119 -9.39 13.52 6.25
N ASP A 120 -9.38 13.85 4.96
CA ASP A 120 -8.49 14.86 4.39
C ASP A 120 -9.00 16.28 4.70
N VAL A 121 -8.12 17.11 5.27
CA VAL A 121 -8.39 18.52 5.62
C VAL A 121 -7.68 19.47 4.65
N ALA A 122 -6.45 19.16 4.25
CA ALA A 122 -5.71 19.89 3.24
C ALA A 122 -5.10 18.91 2.23
N LEU A 123 -5.34 19.15 0.95
CA LEU A 123 -4.74 18.43 -0.18
C LEU A 123 -3.93 19.39 -1.04
N PHE A 124 -3.03 20.15 -0.39
CA PHE A 124 -2.17 21.12 -1.07
C PHE A 124 -1.27 20.45 -2.11
N SER A 125 -0.89 19.19 -1.91
CA SER A 125 -0.15 18.37 -2.89
C SER A 125 -0.86 18.25 -4.24
N ARG A 126 -2.19 18.39 -4.25
CA ARG A 126 -3.05 18.39 -5.44
C ARG A 126 -3.44 19.79 -5.91
N GLY A 127 -2.91 20.83 -5.26
CA GLY A 127 -3.28 22.22 -5.50
C GLY A 127 -4.69 22.58 -5.04
N ASP A 128 -5.29 21.80 -4.14
CA ASP A 128 -6.65 22.02 -3.66
C ASP A 128 -6.69 23.01 -2.49
N LEU A 129 -7.45 24.10 -2.68
CA LEU A 129 -7.75 25.13 -1.67
C LEU A 129 -9.24 25.21 -1.35
N SER A 130 -10.02 24.23 -1.79
CA SER A 130 -11.47 24.22 -1.61
C SER A 130 -11.84 24.25 -0.13
N GLY A 131 -12.72 25.19 0.23
CA GLY A 131 -13.19 25.39 1.60
C GLY A 131 -12.24 26.16 2.52
N TRP A 132 -11.05 26.56 2.05
CA TRP A 132 -10.16 27.44 2.81
C TRP A 132 -10.58 28.90 2.69
N GLN A 133 -10.58 29.60 3.83
CA GLN A 133 -10.97 31.00 3.96
C GLN A 133 -9.87 31.77 4.68
N ALA A 134 -9.67 33.04 4.32
CA ALA A 134 -8.67 33.89 4.95
C ALA A 134 -9.26 34.65 6.15
N LYS A 135 -8.47 34.73 7.23
CA LYS A 135 -8.77 35.58 8.39
C LYS A 135 -7.55 36.45 8.71
N ALA A 136 -7.72 37.77 8.67
CA ALA A 136 -6.69 38.73 9.05
C ALA A 136 -6.94 39.29 10.46
N PHE A 137 -5.87 39.47 11.21
CA PHE A 137 -5.85 40.13 12.53
C PHE A 137 -5.03 41.42 12.44
N THR A 138 -3.78 41.31 11.98
CA THR A 138 -2.86 42.43 11.74
C THR A 138 -2.21 42.24 10.37
N GLY A 139 -2.30 43.21 9.45
CA GLY A 139 -1.68 43.06 8.12
C GLY A 139 -2.16 41.81 7.34
N LYS A 140 -1.36 41.35 6.37
CA LYS A 140 -1.64 40.13 5.59
C LYS A 140 -0.37 39.33 5.32
N THR A 141 -0.36 38.09 5.78
CA THR A 141 0.56 37.02 5.36
C THR A 141 0.22 36.64 3.92
N ARG A 142 1.24 36.50 3.07
CA ARG A 142 1.07 36.07 1.68
C ARG A 142 1.02 34.55 1.62
N TYR A 143 -0.10 34.01 1.16
CA TYR A 143 -0.27 32.57 0.92
C TYR A 143 -0.26 32.29 -0.58
N SER A 144 0.52 31.29 -1.01
CA SER A 144 0.59 30.86 -2.41
C SER A 144 0.94 29.38 -2.53
N LEU A 145 0.33 28.70 -3.49
CA LEU A 145 0.77 27.35 -3.87
C LEU A 145 2.09 27.44 -4.66
N GLU A 146 3.09 26.69 -4.23
CA GLU A 146 4.37 26.50 -4.94
C GLU A 146 4.57 25.03 -5.25
N ASN A 147 5.17 24.74 -6.41
CA ASN A 147 5.58 23.38 -6.74
C ASN A 147 7.01 23.14 -6.22
N THR A 148 7.18 22.19 -5.32
CA THR A 148 8.47 21.74 -4.78
C THR A 148 8.61 20.25 -5.06
N ASP A 149 9.65 19.85 -5.79
CA ASP A 149 9.96 18.44 -6.09
C ASP A 149 8.77 17.64 -6.66
N GLY A 150 7.96 18.28 -7.52
CA GLY A 150 6.81 17.65 -8.17
C GLY A 150 5.56 17.55 -7.32
N ARG A 151 5.51 18.21 -6.15
CA ARG A 151 4.33 18.33 -5.29
C ARG A 151 4.01 19.79 -5.01
N SER A 152 2.73 20.14 -5.06
CA SER A 152 2.28 21.47 -4.64
C SER A 152 2.29 21.59 -3.11
N VAL A 153 2.71 22.73 -2.59
CA VAL A 153 2.73 23.02 -1.16
C VAL A 153 2.23 24.44 -0.91
N MET A 154 1.63 24.69 0.24
CA MET A 154 1.19 26.03 0.61
C MET A 154 2.35 26.79 1.25
N ARG A 155 2.92 27.76 0.55
CA ARG A 155 3.87 28.71 1.12
C ARG A 155 3.15 29.85 1.82
N ALA A 156 3.67 30.25 2.97
CA ALA A 156 3.26 31.42 3.72
C ALA A 156 4.48 32.33 3.98
N ASP A 157 4.39 33.60 3.59
CA ASP A 157 5.40 34.62 3.91
C ASP A 157 4.75 35.74 4.73
N SER A 158 5.21 35.92 5.97
CA SER A 158 4.80 36.99 6.87
C SER A 158 5.91 38.02 7.09
N SER A 159 5.52 39.28 7.25
CA SER A 159 6.37 40.42 7.56
C SER A 159 5.58 41.40 8.41
N GLY A 160 5.74 41.36 9.73
CA GLY A 160 4.96 42.19 10.65
C GLY A 160 3.44 41.95 10.55
N ALA A 161 3.02 40.72 10.24
CA ALA A 161 1.61 40.40 9.99
C ALA A 161 1.15 39.14 10.74
N ALA A 162 -0.14 39.10 11.07
CA ALA A 162 -0.88 37.97 11.60
C ALA A 162 -2.16 37.79 10.78
N SER A 163 -2.14 36.81 9.90
CA SER A 163 -3.32 36.33 9.19
C SER A 163 -3.18 34.84 8.89
N GLY A 164 -4.29 34.11 8.95
CA GLY A 164 -4.33 32.66 8.74
C GLY A 164 -5.25 32.27 7.59
N LEU A 165 -5.09 31.04 7.13
CA LEU A 165 -6.11 30.33 6.37
C LEU A 165 -6.79 29.33 7.31
N TYR A 166 -8.11 29.22 7.25
CA TYR A 166 -8.86 28.21 8.01
C TYR A 166 -9.84 27.48 7.11
N ARG A 167 -10.16 26.24 7.49
CA ARG A 167 -11.19 25.41 6.87
C ARG A 167 -12.11 24.87 7.96
N GLU A 168 -13.41 25.07 7.78
CA GLU A 168 -14.43 24.45 8.60
C GLU A 168 -14.50 22.95 8.29
N VAL A 169 -14.56 22.14 9.34
CA VAL A 169 -14.60 20.67 9.29
C VAL A 169 -15.56 20.16 10.36
N SER A 170 -15.79 18.85 10.41
CA SER A 170 -16.50 18.24 11.53
C SER A 170 -15.91 16.87 11.84
N ILE A 171 -14.88 16.82 12.67
CA ILE A 171 -14.14 15.58 12.97
C ILE A 171 -14.58 14.99 14.30
N ASP A 172 -14.88 13.69 14.27
CA ASP A 172 -15.15 12.90 15.47
C ASP A 172 -13.86 12.26 15.99
N LEU A 173 -13.31 12.81 17.07
CA LEU A 173 -12.09 12.31 17.70
C LEU A 173 -12.28 10.98 18.45
N GLY A 174 -13.51 10.45 18.55
CA GLY A 174 -13.76 9.07 18.95
C GLY A 174 -13.38 8.06 17.86
N ARG A 175 -13.37 8.50 16.59
CA ARG A 175 -13.09 7.66 15.41
C ARG A 175 -11.73 7.96 14.80
N THR A 176 -11.43 9.24 14.59
CA THR A 176 -10.20 9.71 13.93
C THR A 176 -9.44 10.73 14.78
N PRO A 177 -8.88 10.35 15.95
CA PRO A 177 -8.24 11.28 16.88
C PRO A 177 -6.88 11.82 16.43
N VAL A 178 -6.24 11.17 15.45
CA VAL A 178 -4.84 11.43 15.10
C VAL A 178 -4.76 12.44 13.98
N LEU A 179 -4.26 13.65 14.26
CA LEU A 179 -3.93 14.65 13.25
C LEU A 179 -2.53 14.39 12.70
N ASN A 180 -2.40 14.45 11.37
CA ASN A 180 -1.16 14.24 10.64
C ASN A 180 -0.94 15.42 9.69
N TRP A 181 0.30 15.89 9.60
CA TRP A 181 0.67 16.92 8.63
C TRP A 181 2.16 16.91 8.34
N THR A 182 2.55 17.66 7.31
CA THR A 182 3.96 17.98 7.05
C THR A 182 4.16 19.47 6.92
N TRP A 183 5.27 19.98 7.41
CA TRP A 183 5.62 21.39 7.28
C TRP A 183 7.13 21.61 7.22
N LYS A 184 7.52 22.82 6.84
CA LYS A 184 8.90 23.29 6.79
C LYS A 184 8.91 24.76 7.15
N VAL A 185 9.92 25.23 7.89
CA VAL A 185 10.13 26.66 8.15
C VAL A 185 11.42 27.13 7.49
N GLY A 186 11.43 28.37 7.00
CA GLY A 186 12.60 29.01 6.39
C GLY A 186 13.51 29.68 7.42
N ASN A 187 12.95 30.03 8.58
CA ASN A 187 13.65 30.65 9.69
C ASN A 187 12.87 30.44 11.00
N VAL A 188 13.50 30.77 12.13
CA VAL A 188 12.87 30.78 13.45
C VAL A 188 12.81 32.20 14.03
N LEU A 189 11.86 32.42 14.93
CA LEU A 189 11.65 33.69 15.61
C LEU A 189 12.15 33.58 17.06
N ALA A 190 13.46 33.74 17.26
CA ALA A 190 14.10 33.55 18.57
C ALA A 190 14.29 34.85 19.37
N GLY A 191 13.68 35.97 18.94
CA GLY A 191 13.86 37.29 19.56
C GLY A 191 13.15 37.43 20.90
N ALA A 192 11.82 37.56 20.86
CA ALA A 192 10.97 37.74 22.05
C ALA A 192 10.62 36.39 22.72
N ASP A 193 10.07 36.43 23.93
CA ASP A 193 9.49 35.25 24.56
C ASP A 193 8.05 35.03 24.05
N GLU A 194 7.86 33.93 23.33
CA GLU A 194 6.58 33.52 22.71
C GLU A 194 5.48 33.17 23.71
N ARG A 195 5.79 33.12 25.01
CA ARG A 195 4.79 33.02 26.08
C ARG A 195 4.18 34.36 26.48
N THR A 196 4.69 35.46 25.95
CA THR A 196 4.21 36.82 26.25
C THR A 196 3.51 37.42 25.04
N ARG A 197 2.57 38.35 25.26
CA ARG A 197 1.85 39.01 24.15
C ARG A 197 2.79 39.73 23.18
N ALA A 198 3.92 40.24 23.67
CA ALA A 198 4.91 40.93 22.86
C ALA A 198 5.77 39.97 22.00
N GLY A 199 5.60 38.66 22.14
CA GLY A 199 6.42 37.68 21.42
C GLY A 199 5.68 36.47 20.84
N ASP A 200 4.34 36.40 20.91
CA ASP A 200 3.51 35.26 20.48
C ASP A 200 3.44 35.10 18.95
N ASP A 201 4.60 35.17 18.29
CA ASP A 201 4.80 34.96 16.86
C ASP A 201 5.42 33.59 16.61
N TYR A 202 4.94 32.87 15.58
CA TYR A 202 5.52 31.59 15.20
C TYR A 202 5.72 31.50 13.68
N PRO A 203 6.85 30.95 13.23
CA PRO A 203 7.07 30.74 11.80
C PRO A 203 6.03 29.77 11.20
N ALA A 204 5.55 28.79 11.99
CA ALA A 204 4.46 27.94 11.59
C ALA A 204 3.57 27.53 12.76
N ARG A 205 2.26 27.53 12.53
CA ARG A 205 1.24 27.19 13.50
C ARG A 205 0.08 26.45 12.84
N ILE A 206 -0.40 25.39 13.48
CA ILE A 206 -1.66 24.71 13.15
C ILE A 206 -2.63 24.86 14.33
N TYR A 207 -3.82 25.39 14.06
CA TYR A 207 -4.93 25.44 15.00
C TYR A 207 -5.84 24.24 14.79
N VAL A 208 -6.29 23.66 15.89
CA VAL A 208 -7.44 22.77 15.95
C VAL A 208 -8.47 23.42 16.86
N VAL A 209 -9.63 23.75 16.31
CA VAL A 209 -10.68 24.51 16.99
C VAL A 209 -11.85 23.61 17.34
N PHE A 210 -12.34 23.75 18.58
CA PHE A 210 -13.42 22.97 19.16
C PHE A 210 -14.49 23.94 19.63
N SER A 211 -15.69 23.91 19.02
CA SER A 211 -16.81 24.72 19.51
C SER A 211 -17.55 23.93 20.58
N GLY A 212 -17.72 24.52 21.76
CA GLY A 212 -18.43 23.91 22.89
C GLY A 212 -19.96 23.91 22.74
N GLY A 213 -20.49 23.78 21.52
CA GLY A 213 -21.93 23.89 21.22
C GLY A 213 -22.42 25.33 21.11
N LEU A 214 -23.67 25.60 21.54
CA LEU A 214 -24.38 26.90 21.45
C LEU A 214 -23.71 28.08 22.20
N LEU A 215 -22.56 27.85 22.81
CA LEU A 215 -21.93 28.72 23.77
C LEU A 215 -20.53 29.11 23.28
N PHE A 216 -20.44 30.15 22.46
CA PHE A 216 -19.19 30.56 21.80
C PHE A 216 -18.03 30.86 22.77
N TRP A 217 -18.32 31.20 24.04
CA TRP A 217 -17.30 31.41 25.07
C TRP A 217 -16.61 30.12 25.54
N ARG A 218 -17.15 28.95 25.20
CA ARG A 218 -16.53 27.63 25.42
C ARG A 218 -15.64 27.19 24.26
N THR A 219 -15.47 28.02 23.23
CA THR A 219 -14.58 27.69 22.11
C THR A 219 -13.17 27.52 22.63
N ARG A 220 -12.61 26.33 22.45
CA ARG A 220 -11.22 26.03 22.79
C ARG A 220 -10.41 25.78 21.53
N ALA A 221 -9.11 26.00 21.63
CA ALA A 221 -8.20 25.73 20.53
C ALA A 221 -6.87 25.13 21.00
N ILE A 222 -6.36 24.16 20.25
CA ILE A 222 -4.98 23.69 20.40
C ILE A 222 -4.17 24.30 19.27
N ASN A 223 -3.01 24.85 19.61
CA ASN A 223 -2.05 25.43 18.68
C ASN A 223 -0.80 24.55 18.68
N TYR A 224 -0.55 23.83 17.60
CA TYR A 224 0.72 23.16 17.38
C TYR A 224 1.67 24.13 16.70
N VAL A 225 2.81 24.41 17.33
CA VAL A 225 3.74 25.45 16.89
C VAL A 225 5.14 24.91 16.64
N TRP A 226 5.82 25.54 15.68
CA TRP A 226 7.27 25.52 15.61
C TRP A 226 7.80 26.65 16.48
N SER A 227 8.31 26.30 17.65
CA SER A 227 8.73 27.27 18.66
C SER A 227 10.13 27.82 18.37
N GLY A 228 10.36 29.09 18.71
CA GLY A 228 11.68 29.71 18.66
C GLY A 228 12.55 29.38 19.88
N LYS A 229 11.95 29.19 21.06
CA LYS A 229 12.67 29.07 22.34
C LYS A 229 12.18 27.94 23.25
N GLN A 230 10.90 27.62 23.24
CA GLN A 230 10.36 26.58 24.11
C GLN A 230 10.80 25.19 23.65
N PRO A 231 11.16 24.27 24.57
CA PRO A 231 11.52 22.91 24.20
C PRO A 231 10.39 22.21 23.44
N ALA A 232 10.74 21.41 22.43
CA ALA A 232 9.78 20.53 21.78
C ALA A 232 9.14 19.57 22.81
N GLY A 233 7.85 19.31 22.67
CA GLY A 233 7.02 18.58 23.61
C GLY A 233 6.45 19.40 24.77
N SER A 234 6.92 20.63 24.99
CA SER A 234 6.37 21.50 26.03
C SER A 234 5.01 22.12 25.65
N SER A 235 4.24 22.53 26.65
CA SER A 235 2.94 23.17 26.47
C SER A 235 2.71 24.32 27.44
N TRP A 236 1.96 25.33 27.02
CA TRP A 236 1.63 26.52 27.82
C TRP A 236 0.29 27.15 27.38
N PRO A 237 -0.36 27.99 28.20
CA PRO A 237 -1.52 28.77 27.77
C PRO A 237 -1.15 29.84 26.73
N ASN A 238 -2.06 30.16 25.80
CA ASN A 238 -1.85 31.27 24.87
C ASN A 238 -1.74 32.62 25.60
N ALA A 239 -0.91 33.53 25.09
CA ALA A 239 -0.64 34.82 25.71
C ALA A 239 -1.84 35.80 25.73
N TYR A 240 -2.82 35.60 24.85
CA TYR A 240 -4.00 36.45 24.71
C TYR A 240 -5.25 35.87 25.38
N THR A 241 -5.35 34.54 25.49
CA THR A 241 -6.55 33.87 26.03
C THR A 241 -6.23 32.57 26.75
N GLY A 242 -6.95 32.32 27.86
CA GLY A 242 -6.91 31.04 28.57
C GLY A 242 -7.65 29.90 27.86
N ASN A 243 -8.40 30.19 26.79
CA ASN A 243 -9.16 29.19 26.03
C ASN A 243 -8.33 28.48 24.95
N ALA A 244 -7.06 28.87 24.76
CA ALA A 244 -6.17 28.24 23.81
C ALA A 244 -4.92 27.69 24.52
N GLY A 245 -4.59 26.45 24.19
CA GLY A 245 -3.37 25.79 24.64
C GLY A 245 -2.36 25.69 23.50
N MET A 246 -1.10 25.96 23.83
CA MET A 246 0.03 25.89 22.91
C MET A 246 0.80 24.58 23.17
N ILE A 247 1.26 23.93 22.10
CA ILE A 247 2.15 22.78 22.16
C ILE A 247 3.28 23.01 21.15
N ALA A 248 4.52 23.10 21.63
CA ALA A 248 5.69 23.06 20.75
C ALA A 248 5.85 21.63 20.24
N VAL A 249 5.55 21.38 18.97
CA VAL A 249 5.87 20.08 18.36
C VAL A 249 7.27 20.10 17.74
N GLU A 250 7.69 21.29 17.31
CA GLU A 250 9.04 21.59 16.82
C GLU A 250 9.64 22.76 17.58
N SER A 251 10.97 22.85 17.61
CA SER A 251 11.67 23.92 18.31
C SER A 251 13.05 24.23 17.72
N GLY A 252 13.36 25.51 17.67
CA GLY A 252 14.68 26.02 17.34
C GLY A 252 15.08 25.80 15.88
N SER A 253 16.35 26.13 15.59
CA SER A 253 16.86 26.18 14.22
C SER A 253 17.35 24.85 13.64
N GLY A 254 17.40 23.78 14.43
CA GLY A 254 18.06 22.52 14.07
C GLY A 254 17.47 21.82 12.83
N ARG A 255 16.18 22.03 12.53
CA ARG A 255 15.49 21.48 11.35
C ARG A 255 15.00 22.55 10.37
N VAL A 256 15.48 23.79 10.48
CA VAL A 256 15.15 24.85 9.51
C VAL A 256 15.55 24.40 8.10
N GLY A 257 14.67 24.64 7.13
CA GLY A 257 14.85 24.23 5.74
C GLY A 257 14.56 22.74 5.46
N GLN A 258 14.24 21.94 6.48
CA GLN A 258 13.89 20.52 6.33
C GLN A 258 12.38 20.32 6.45
N TRP A 259 11.85 19.40 5.66
CA TRP A 259 10.48 18.93 5.82
C TRP A 259 10.38 18.01 7.03
N VAL A 260 9.41 18.30 7.89
CA VAL A 260 9.09 17.51 9.08
C VAL A 260 7.68 16.98 8.95
N SER A 261 7.49 15.70 9.32
CA SER A 261 6.17 15.07 9.42
C SER A 261 5.79 14.96 10.89
N GLU A 262 4.60 15.45 11.21
CA GLU A 262 4.06 15.47 12.56
C GLU A 262 2.83 14.58 12.66
N GLN A 263 2.68 13.97 13.83
CA GLN A 263 1.52 13.17 14.19
C GLN A 263 1.15 13.43 15.65
N ARG A 264 -0.10 13.82 15.92
CA ARG A 264 -0.60 14.12 17.27
C ARG A 264 -1.94 13.49 17.54
N ASP A 265 -2.07 12.82 18.68
CA ASP A 265 -3.39 12.44 19.24
C ASP A 265 -4.05 13.70 19.82
N VAL A 266 -4.91 14.31 19.03
CA VAL A 266 -5.58 15.58 19.35
C VAL A 266 -6.48 15.43 20.57
N ARG A 267 -7.11 14.26 20.75
CA ARG A 267 -7.99 14.00 21.90
C ARG A 267 -7.19 13.98 23.19
N ALA A 268 -6.06 13.24 23.19
CA ALA A 268 -5.17 13.17 24.34
C ALA A 268 -4.54 14.54 24.65
N ASP A 269 -4.15 15.30 23.62
CA ASP A 269 -3.61 16.64 23.78
C ASP A 269 -4.65 17.61 24.38
N TYR A 270 -5.91 17.52 23.95
CA TYR A 270 -7.00 18.31 24.53
C TYR A 270 -7.21 17.99 26.02
N GLN A 271 -7.31 16.71 26.36
CA GLN A 271 -7.48 16.28 27.76
C GLN A 271 -6.30 16.75 28.62
N ARG A 272 -5.06 16.65 28.13
CA ARG A 272 -3.87 17.12 28.86
C ARG A 272 -3.90 18.63 29.10
N LEU A 273 -4.28 19.40 28.09
CA LEU A 273 -4.27 20.87 28.17
C LEU A 273 -5.40 21.43 29.03
N PHE A 274 -6.57 20.79 28.99
CA PHE A 274 -7.78 21.40 29.55
C PHE A 274 -8.56 20.55 30.56
N GLY A 275 -8.17 19.30 30.79
CA GLY A 275 -8.74 18.44 31.84
C GLY A 275 -10.17 17.95 31.59
N GLU A 276 -10.70 18.06 30.38
CA GLU A 276 -12.03 17.55 30.00
C GLU A 276 -12.02 16.84 28.64
N GLU A 277 -13.10 16.14 28.30
CA GLU A 277 -13.27 15.52 26.99
C GLU A 277 -13.54 16.58 25.91
N PRO A 278 -12.87 16.52 24.74
CA PRO A 278 -13.20 17.41 23.63
C PRO A 278 -14.57 17.10 23.03
N GLY A 279 -15.18 18.14 22.47
CA GLY A 279 -16.22 17.99 21.45
C GLY A 279 -15.63 17.59 20.09
N ARG A 280 -16.39 17.86 19.02
CA ARG A 280 -15.88 17.70 17.65
C ARG A 280 -14.84 18.77 17.34
N VAL A 281 -13.98 18.49 16.36
CA VAL A 281 -13.17 19.55 15.73
C VAL A 281 -14.04 20.21 14.67
N ASP A 282 -14.21 21.53 14.79
CA ASP A 282 -15.06 22.32 13.90
C ASP A 282 -14.27 23.13 12.88
N ALA A 283 -13.00 23.39 13.14
CA ALA A 283 -12.11 24.01 12.16
C ALA A 283 -10.65 23.60 12.38
N VAL A 284 -9.91 23.63 11.27
CA VAL A 284 -8.45 23.58 11.26
C VAL A 284 -7.94 24.84 10.57
N ALA A 285 -6.89 25.45 11.12
CA ALA A 285 -6.28 26.62 10.50
C ALA A 285 -4.76 26.48 10.44
N ILE A 286 -4.14 27.12 9.45
CA ILE A 286 -2.71 27.32 9.35
C ILE A 286 -2.42 28.82 9.49
N MET A 287 -1.32 29.15 10.16
CA MET A 287 -0.90 30.53 10.31
C MET A 287 0.61 30.65 10.41
N THR A 288 1.15 31.59 9.66
CA THR A 288 2.49 32.12 9.85
C THR A 288 2.36 33.59 10.23
N ASP A 289 2.79 33.91 11.43
CA ASP A 289 2.61 35.21 12.08
C ASP A 289 3.94 35.79 12.61
N SER A 290 4.04 37.11 12.52
CA SER A 290 5.22 37.87 12.94
C SER A 290 4.91 39.32 13.34
N ASP A 291 3.67 39.61 13.74
CA ASP A 291 3.21 40.97 14.03
C ASP A 291 3.66 41.47 15.40
N ASN A 292 3.89 40.60 16.39
CA ASN A 292 4.28 41.02 17.73
C ASN A 292 5.75 41.48 17.79
N THR A 293 6.63 40.82 17.05
CA THR A 293 8.06 41.15 16.96
C THR A 293 8.39 42.03 15.75
N GLY A 294 7.49 42.14 14.77
CA GLY A 294 7.73 42.84 13.50
C GLY A 294 8.73 42.12 12.58
N ALA A 295 9.08 40.87 12.89
CA ALA A 295 10.03 40.09 12.12
C ALA A 295 9.44 39.58 10.80
N THR A 296 10.25 38.87 10.02
CA THR A 296 9.81 38.12 8.85
C THR A 296 9.84 36.63 9.13
N ALA A 297 8.84 35.90 8.63
CA ALA A 297 8.77 34.45 8.73
C ALA A 297 8.30 33.83 7.43
N THR A 298 8.96 32.75 7.01
CA THR A 298 8.51 31.92 5.89
C THR A 298 8.26 30.50 6.36
N ALA A 299 7.15 29.91 5.94
CA ALA A 299 6.86 28.49 6.13
C ALA A 299 6.18 27.87 4.91
N TRP A 300 6.22 26.55 4.86
CA TRP A 300 5.53 25.73 3.89
C TRP A 300 4.71 24.67 4.62
N TYR A 301 3.47 24.50 4.20
CA TYR A 301 2.54 23.50 4.70
C TYR A 301 2.24 22.49 3.59
N GLY A 302 2.37 21.22 3.91
CA GLY A 302 1.88 20.12 3.07
C GLY A 302 0.48 19.69 3.47
N ASP A 303 0.10 18.49 3.06
CA ASP A 303 -1.22 17.95 3.34
C ASP A 303 -1.49 17.81 4.84
N ILE A 304 -2.77 17.91 5.21
CA ILE A 304 -3.25 17.81 6.60
C ILE A 304 -4.43 16.84 6.60
N TRP A 305 -4.41 15.85 7.49
CA TRP A 305 -5.48 14.86 7.56
C TRP A 305 -5.61 14.22 8.94
N PHE A 306 -6.80 13.73 9.25
CA PHE A 306 -7.07 12.93 10.43
C PHE A 306 -7.12 11.43 10.10
N THR A 307 -6.68 10.58 11.02
CA THR A 307 -6.77 9.12 10.92
C THR A 307 -7.27 8.47 12.21
N ALA A 308 -7.75 7.23 12.09
CA ALA A 308 -7.84 6.31 13.22
C ALA A 308 -6.46 6.07 13.87
N LYS A 309 -6.46 5.54 15.11
CA LYS A 309 -5.25 5.13 15.83
C LYS A 309 -4.62 3.87 15.26
#